data_AF-A0A431IBX8-F1
#
_entry.id   AF-A0A431IBX8-F1
#
_cell.length_a   1.000
_cell.length_b   1.000
_cell.length_c   1.000
_cell.angle_alpha   90.00
_cell.angle_beta   90.00
_cell.angle_gamma   90.00
#
_symmetry.space_group_name_H-M   'P 1'
#
loop_
_entity.id
_entity.type
_entity.pdbx_description
1 polymer ?
#
loop_
_entity_poly.entity_id
_entity_poly.type
_entity_poly.pdbx_seq_one_letter_code
_entity_poly.pdbx_strand_id
1 'polypeptide(L)'
;GIAITPTPTPGGVVNAVAPGGSRDVTFAAVDPGTASITWALYRKGAATPINSSASPGANWTLTFLASEAGEYEVVRITDGTPGPRVGFRINVEPTVSLTSAEQAGVVPARIVTFNSTATDTAPGSVVATTWDFGDGTVVEAPAGTVTHTYTAPGDYTVRFSATDNDGAVGAATLVINVPAAPGAGPGAPAPAAPIG
;
A
#
# COMPACT_ATOMS: atom_id res chain seq x y z
N GLY A 1 4.33 11.85 -34.06
CA GLY A 1 4.46 10.72 -33.13
C GLY A 1 3.79 11.11 -31.84
N ILE A 2 2.64 10.52 -31.52
CA ILE A 2 1.89 10.84 -30.32
C ILE A 2 2.33 9.87 -29.24
N ALA A 3 2.90 10.42 -28.15
CA ALA A 3 3.31 9.67 -26.99
C ALA A 3 2.07 9.14 -26.28
N ILE A 4 1.91 7.82 -26.34
CA ILE A 4 1.03 7.05 -25.48
C ILE A 4 1.73 6.92 -24.14
N THR A 5 1.24 7.62 -23.12
CA THR A 5 1.43 7.17 -21.74
C THR A 5 0.22 6.30 -21.43
N PRO A 6 0.33 4.96 -21.54
CA PRO A 6 -0.57 4.13 -20.76
C PRO A 6 -0.48 4.62 -19.31
N THR A 7 -1.60 4.63 -18.62
CA THR A 7 -1.57 4.61 -17.17
C THR A 7 -1.75 3.13 -16.84
N PRO A 8 -0.67 2.34 -16.61
CA PRO A 8 0.71 2.72 -16.28
C PRO A 8 1.66 2.88 -17.49
N THR A 9 2.62 3.82 -17.39
CA THR A 9 3.68 4.10 -18.37
C THR A 9 4.45 2.82 -18.72
N PRO A 10 5.13 2.67 -19.88
CA PRO A 10 6.06 1.57 -20.07
C PRO A 10 7.08 1.49 -18.92
N GLY A 11 7.14 0.35 -18.23
CA GLY A 11 7.95 0.17 -17.01
C GLY A 11 7.34 0.78 -15.73
N GLY A 12 6.10 1.29 -15.81
CA GLY A 12 5.37 1.88 -14.70
C GLY A 12 4.76 0.83 -13.77
N VAL A 13 4.62 1.21 -12.50
CA VAL A 13 3.97 0.40 -11.48
C VAL A 13 2.55 0.92 -11.25
N VAL A 14 1.59 0.01 -11.29
CA VAL A 14 0.22 0.26 -10.83
C VAL A 14 0.21 -0.02 -9.33
N ASN A 15 0.50 1.00 -8.53
CA ASN A 15 0.53 0.92 -7.07
C ASN A 15 -0.86 0.75 -6.44
N ALA A 16 -0.91 0.40 -5.16
CA ALA A 16 -2.07 0.58 -4.28
C ALA A 16 -3.28 -0.33 -4.51
N VAL A 17 -3.08 -1.59 -4.92
CA VAL A 17 -4.13 -2.59 -4.65
C VAL A 17 -4.05 -2.95 -3.16
N ALA A 18 -5.02 -2.49 -2.37
CA ALA A 18 -5.09 -2.86 -0.96
C ALA A 18 -5.17 -4.40 -0.81
N PRO A 19 -4.63 -5.00 0.26
CA PRO A 19 -4.76 -6.43 0.52
C PRO A 19 -6.23 -6.89 0.46
N GLY A 20 -6.51 -7.90 -0.39
CA GLY A 20 -7.87 -8.40 -0.62
C GLY A 20 -8.77 -7.51 -1.50
N GLY A 21 -8.27 -6.38 -1.99
CA GLY A 21 -8.98 -5.45 -2.87
C GLY A 21 -8.81 -5.73 -4.36
N SER A 22 -9.28 -4.78 -5.16
CA SER A 22 -9.12 -4.78 -6.61
C SER A 22 -8.84 -3.36 -7.14
N ARG A 23 -8.31 -3.28 -8.36
CA ARG A 23 -8.06 -2.01 -9.04
C ARG A 23 -8.30 -2.10 -10.54
N ASP A 24 -8.95 -1.08 -11.08
CA ASP A 24 -9.15 -0.94 -12.51
C ASP A 24 -7.94 -0.28 -13.17
N VAL A 25 -7.48 -0.88 -14.27
CA VAL A 25 -6.45 -0.37 -15.16
C VAL A 25 -7.10 -0.12 -16.51
N THR A 26 -7.01 1.13 -16.99
CA THR A 26 -7.63 1.54 -18.25
C THR A 26 -6.57 1.85 -19.30
N PHE A 27 -6.65 1.12 -20.42
CA PHE A 27 -5.85 1.34 -21.62
C PHE A 27 -6.68 2.18 -22.61
N ALA A 28 -6.26 3.42 -22.82
CA ALA A 28 -6.99 4.34 -23.67
C ALA A 28 -6.79 3.98 -25.16
N ALA A 29 -7.89 3.88 -25.91
CA ALA A 29 -7.83 3.82 -27.36
C ALA A 29 -7.62 5.23 -27.91
N VAL A 30 -6.37 5.67 -28.02
CA VAL A 30 -6.06 6.93 -28.71
C VAL A 30 -5.54 6.61 -30.11
N ASP A 31 -6.37 6.90 -31.10
CA ASP A 31 -6.01 7.01 -32.51
C ASP A 31 -6.92 8.03 -33.20
N PRO A 32 -6.35 9.02 -33.91
CA PRO A 32 -7.12 9.99 -34.68
C PRO A 32 -7.73 9.45 -36.01
N GLY A 33 -7.64 8.15 -36.33
CA GLY A 33 -8.03 7.58 -37.63
C GLY A 33 -9.09 6.46 -37.63
N THR A 34 -9.24 5.80 -38.80
CA THR A 34 -10.19 4.69 -39.07
C THR A 34 -9.67 3.30 -38.64
N ALA A 35 -8.55 3.23 -37.91
CA ALA A 35 -7.88 1.96 -37.61
C ALA A 35 -8.64 1.15 -36.55
N SER A 36 -8.66 -0.17 -36.73
CA SER A 36 -9.20 -1.10 -35.73
C SER A 36 -8.17 -1.38 -34.64
N ILE A 37 -8.44 -0.93 -33.41
CA ILE A 37 -7.51 -1.08 -32.28
C ILE A 37 -8.05 -2.07 -31.27
N THR A 38 -7.33 -3.15 -31.05
CA THR A 38 -7.56 -4.09 -29.97
C THR A 38 -6.33 -4.20 -29.08
N TRP A 39 -6.50 -4.86 -27.94
CA TRP A 39 -5.46 -5.02 -26.94
C TRP A 39 -5.35 -6.48 -26.53
N ALA A 40 -4.16 -6.93 -26.19
CA ALA A 40 -3.91 -8.24 -25.62
C ALA A 40 -3.02 -8.10 -24.38
N LEU A 41 -3.43 -8.72 -23.28
CA LEU A 41 -2.70 -8.76 -22.02
C LEU A 41 -2.03 -10.13 -21.86
N TYR A 42 -0.78 -10.12 -21.41
CA TYR A 42 0.03 -11.28 -21.13
C TYR A 42 0.58 -11.20 -19.71
N ARG A 43 0.78 -12.36 -19.05
CA ARG A 43 1.80 -12.43 -18.00
C ARG A 43 3.17 -12.21 -18.65
N LYS A 44 4.08 -11.51 -17.99
CA LYS A 44 5.39 -11.18 -18.57
C LYS A 44 6.11 -12.45 -19.04
N GLY A 45 6.56 -12.46 -20.30
CA GLY A 45 7.24 -13.61 -20.92
C GLY A 45 6.31 -14.73 -21.42
N ALA A 46 4.99 -14.64 -21.21
CA ALA A 46 4.06 -15.64 -21.71
C ALA A 46 3.84 -15.50 -23.23
N ALA A 47 3.72 -16.63 -23.92
CA ALA A 47 3.45 -16.67 -25.36
C ALA A 47 1.97 -16.41 -25.70
N THR A 48 1.05 -16.81 -24.82
CA THR A 48 -0.40 -16.67 -25.02
C THR A 48 -0.98 -15.56 -24.14
N PRO A 49 -1.95 -14.78 -24.65
CA PRO A 49 -2.60 -13.75 -23.86
C PRO A 49 -3.54 -14.37 -22.84
N ILE A 50 -3.66 -13.72 -21.68
CA ILE A 50 -4.62 -14.05 -20.63
C ILE A 50 -5.96 -13.35 -20.82
N ASN A 51 -5.97 -12.24 -21.56
CA ASN A 51 -7.19 -11.51 -21.93
C ASN A 51 -6.94 -10.68 -23.20
N SER A 52 -7.98 -10.41 -23.99
CA SER A 52 -7.92 -9.54 -25.16
C SER A 52 -9.20 -8.73 -25.32
N SER A 53 -9.08 -7.46 -25.73
CA SER A 53 -10.23 -6.64 -26.10
C SER A 53 -10.70 -6.99 -27.53
N ALA A 54 -12.01 -7.03 -27.74
CA ALA A 54 -12.61 -7.32 -29.04
C ALA A 54 -13.27 -6.09 -29.71
N SER A 55 -13.40 -4.97 -28.99
CA SER A 55 -14.09 -3.77 -29.50
C SER A 55 -13.07 -2.76 -30.04
N PRO A 56 -13.03 -2.52 -31.36
CA PRO A 56 -12.10 -1.57 -31.96
C PRO A 56 -12.38 -0.13 -31.51
N GLY A 57 -11.34 0.62 -31.16
CA GLY A 57 -11.45 2.06 -30.90
C GLY A 57 -12.08 2.46 -29.56
N ALA A 58 -12.39 1.48 -28.69
CA ALA A 58 -12.87 1.73 -27.33
C ALA A 58 -11.75 1.60 -26.30
N ASN A 59 -11.84 2.36 -25.22
CA ASN A 59 -10.99 2.15 -24.04
C ASN A 59 -11.20 0.74 -23.52
N TRP A 60 -10.11 0.09 -23.11
CA TRP A 60 -10.14 -1.22 -22.50
C TRP A 60 -9.80 -1.13 -21.03
N THR A 61 -10.76 -1.46 -20.17
CA THR A 61 -10.57 -1.48 -18.72
C THR A 61 -10.52 -2.92 -18.23
N LEU A 62 -9.52 -3.21 -17.41
CA LEU A 62 -9.37 -4.50 -16.72
C LEU A 62 -9.33 -4.26 -15.22
N THR A 63 -10.09 -5.06 -14.48
CA THR A 63 -10.01 -5.12 -13.03
C THR A 63 -9.00 -6.18 -12.63
N PHE A 64 -7.98 -5.80 -11.88
CA PHE A 64 -7.01 -6.70 -11.28
C PHE A 64 -7.31 -6.87 -9.80
N LEU A 65 -7.35 -8.11 -9.32
CA LEU A 65 -7.46 -8.44 -7.90
C LEU A 65 -6.08 -8.39 -7.23
N ALA A 66 -6.04 -8.21 -5.90
CA ALA A 66 -4.78 -8.32 -5.14
C ALA A 66 -4.10 -9.69 -5.34
N SER A 67 -4.88 -10.76 -5.50
CA SER A 67 -4.38 -12.11 -5.82
C SER A 67 -3.71 -12.21 -7.19
N GLU A 68 -3.88 -11.19 -8.04
CA GLU A 68 -3.30 -11.11 -9.38
C GLU A 68 -2.08 -10.17 -9.40
N ALA A 69 -1.46 -9.89 -8.26
CA ALA A 69 -0.17 -9.20 -8.24
C ALA A 69 0.85 -9.83 -9.21
N GLY A 70 1.75 -9.00 -9.72
CA GLY A 70 2.86 -9.45 -10.54
C GLY A 70 3.10 -8.63 -11.80
N GLU A 71 3.96 -9.17 -12.65
CA GLU A 71 4.42 -8.50 -13.85
C GLU A 71 3.61 -8.93 -15.08
N TYR A 72 3.25 -7.94 -15.89
CA TYR A 72 2.40 -8.08 -17.06
C TYR A 72 2.98 -7.36 -18.27
N GLU A 73 2.56 -7.78 -19.45
CA GLU A 73 2.86 -7.11 -20.71
C GLU A 73 1.56 -6.87 -21.46
N VAL A 74 1.37 -5.67 -21.99
CA VAL A 74 0.24 -5.33 -22.87
C VAL A 74 0.75 -5.09 -24.28
N VAL A 75 -0.02 -5.57 -25.27
CA VAL A 75 0.23 -5.37 -26.69
C VAL A 75 -0.96 -4.63 -27.28
N ARG A 76 -0.68 -3.48 -27.91
CA ARG A 76 -1.64 -2.81 -28.79
C ARG A 76 -1.61 -3.49 -30.15
N ILE A 77 -2.77 -3.87 -30.68
CA ILE A 77 -2.94 -4.47 -32.00
C ILE A 77 -3.66 -3.45 -32.87
N THR A 78 -3.07 -3.08 -34.01
CA THR A 78 -3.63 -2.10 -34.95
C THR A 78 -3.85 -2.79 -36.27
N ASP A 79 -5.11 -2.83 -36.73
CA ASP A 79 -5.52 -3.53 -37.96
C ASP A 79 -5.00 -4.97 -38.05
N GLY A 80 -5.07 -5.69 -36.92
CA GLY A 80 -4.57 -7.06 -36.80
C GLY A 80 -3.06 -7.21 -36.65
N THR A 81 -2.30 -6.11 -36.71
CA THR A 81 -0.84 -6.11 -36.54
C THR A 81 -0.46 -5.83 -35.08
N PRO A 82 0.20 -6.78 -34.39
CA PRO A 82 0.66 -6.56 -33.01
C PRO A 82 1.82 -5.57 -32.95
N GLY A 83 1.72 -4.60 -32.04
CA GLY A 83 2.79 -3.67 -31.69
C GLY A 83 3.79 -4.26 -30.69
N PRO A 84 4.68 -3.42 -30.12
CA PRO A 84 5.63 -3.86 -29.10
C PRO A 84 4.92 -4.27 -27.80
N ARG A 85 5.54 -5.19 -27.06
CA ARG A 85 5.14 -5.52 -25.69
C ARG A 85 5.54 -4.40 -24.75
N VAL A 86 4.58 -3.90 -23.98
CA VAL A 86 4.79 -2.86 -22.96
C VAL A 86 4.60 -3.49 -21.60
N GLY A 87 5.69 -3.57 -20.83
CA GLY A 87 5.68 -4.14 -19.49
C GLY A 87 5.12 -3.17 -18.44
N PHE A 88 4.36 -3.69 -17.50
CA PHE A 88 3.93 -3.00 -16.28
C PHE A 88 3.80 -4.01 -15.13
N ARG A 89 3.63 -3.49 -13.92
CA ARG A 89 3.49 -4.31 -12.71
C ARG A 89 2.26 -3.93 -11.92
N ILE A 90 1.52 -4.92 -11.46
CA ILE A 90 0.48 -4.77 -10.45
C ILE A 90 1.13 -5.00 -9.10
N ASN A 91 1.14 -3.97 -8.26
CA ASN A 91 1.68 -4.04 -6.91
C ASN A 91 0.55 -4.02 -5.87
N VAL A 92 0.74 -4.76 -4.78
CA VAL A 92 -0.19 -4.87 -3.65
C VAL A 92 0.50 -4.24 -2.45
N GLU A 93 -0.21 -3.42 -1.68
CA GLU A 93 0.37 -2.80 -0.49
C GLU A 93 0.73 -3.86 0.57
N PRO A 94 1.75 -3.61 1.42
CA PRO A 94 2.09 -4.52 2.50
C PRO A 94 0.89 -4.84 3.41
N THR A 95 0.72 -6.12 3.72
CA THR A 95 -0.21 -6.55 4.78
C THR A 95 0.49 -6.41 6.13
N VAL A 96 -0.11 -5.64 7.03
CA VAL A 96 0.43 -5.37 8.36
C VAL A 96 -0.54 -5.81 9.45
N SER A 97 0.00 -6.26 10.57
CA SER A 97 -0.75 -6.48 11.80
C SER A 97 -0.12 -5.71 12.95
N LEU A 98 -0.95 -5.27 13.90
CA LEU A 98 -0.54 -4.55 15.09
C LEU A 98 -1.39 -5.00 16.27
N THR A 99 -0.73 -5.39 17.36
CA THR A 99 -1.37 -5.77 18.63
C THR A 99 -0.56 -5.23 19.82
N SER A 100 -1.20 -5.15 20.99
CA SER A 100 -0.51 -4.97 22.27
C SER A 100 -0.64 -6.25 23.10
N ALA A 101 0.43 -6.71 23.72
CA ALA A 101 0.41 -7.94 24.52
C ALA A 101 0.47 -7.68 26.03
N GLU A 102 1.38 -6.81 26.46
CA GLU A 102 1.62 -6.51 27.86
C GLU A 102 1.56 -5.01 28.10
N GLN A 103 0.98 -4.63 29.23
CA GLN A 103 1.00 -3.25 29.68
C GLN A 103 1.28 -3.22 31.19
N ALA A 104 2.39 -2.60 31.61
CA ALA A 104 2.85 -2.55 33.00
C ALA A 104 2.94 -1.12 33.56
N GLY A 105 2.71 -0.98 34.86
CA GLY A 105 2.77 0.32 35.56
C GLY A 105 1.56 1.23 35.35
N VAL A 106 1.63 2.42 35.95
CA VAL A 106 0.71 3.56 35.75
C VAL A 106 1.55 4.82 35.56
N VAL A 107 0.96 5.89 35.05
CA VAL A 107 1.61 7.21 34.94
C VAL A 107 2.33 7.57 36.26
N PRO A 108 3.56 8.13 36.20
CA PRO A 108 4.25 8.72 35.05
C PRO A 108 5.08 7.74 34.20
N ALA A 109 4.97 6.42 34.42
CA ALA A 109 5.69 5.43 33.62
C ALA A 109 4.79 4.22 33.33
N ARG A 110 3.98 4.33 32.28
CA ARG A 110 3.17 3.24 31.74
C ARG A 110 3.90 2.61 30.55
N ILE A 111 4.40 1.39 30.71
CA ILE A 111 5.12 0.67 29.64
C ILE A 111 4.14 -0.22 28.89
N VAL A 112 4.14 -0.15 27.56
CA VAL A 112 3.32 -0.99 26.69
C VAL A 112 4.20 -1.72 25.70
N THR A 113 3.99 -3.04 25.59
CA THR A 113 4.64 -3.91 24.63
C THR A 113 3.72 -4.15 23.44
N PHE A 114 4.20 -3.77 22.26
CA PHE A 114 3.55 -3.97 20.98
C PHE A 114 4.17 -5.12 20.21
N ASN A 115 3.36 -5.79 19.41
CA ASN A 115 3.82 -6.75 18.41
C ASN A 115 3.24 -6.39 17.07
N SER A 116 4.09 -6.38 16.04
CA SER A 116 3.67 -6.17 14.66
C SER A 116 4.21 -7.22 13.71
N THR A 117 3.52 -7.38 12.58
CA THR A 117 4.01 -8.11 11.42
C THR A 117 3.88 -7.22 10.19
N ALA A 118 4.79 -7.40 9.23
CA ALA A 118 4.69 -6.80 7.90
C ALA A 118 5.10 -7.85 6.87
N THR A 119 4.24 -8.08 5.89
CA THR A 119 4.48 -9.02 4.79
C THR A 119 4.01 -8.40 3.49
N ASP A 120 4.62 -8.79 2.38
CA ASP A 120 4.27 -8.26 1.07
C ASP A 120 4.18 -9.39 0.03
N THR A 121 3.35 -9.18 -0.99
CA THR A 121 3.10 -10.14 -2.05
C THR A 121 4.11 -9.97 -3.17
N ALA A 122 4.83 -11.03 -3.50
CA ALA A 122 5.81 -11.00 -4.57
C ALA A 122 5.19 -10.51 -5.90
N PRO A 123 5.91 -9.69 -6.68
CA PRO A 123 7.32 -9.30 -6.53
C PRO A 123 7.57 -8.12 -5.56
N GLY A 124 6.54 -7.64 -4.84
CA GLY A 124 6.70 -6.65 -3.77
C GLY A 124 7.56 -7.17 -2.62
N SER A 125 8.27 -6.28 -1.95
CA SER A 125 8.98 -6.54 -0.70
C SER A 125 8.95 -5.33 0.22
N VAL A 126 8.77 -5.56 1.52
CA VAL A 126 8.84 -4.51 2.55
C VAL A 126 10.28 -3.98 2.64
N VAL A 127 10.46 -2.66 2.46
CA VAL A 127 11.77 -1.99 2.52
C VAL A 127 11.92 -1.06 3.72
N ALA A 128 10.82 -0.58 4.30
CA ALA A 128 10.85 0.30 5.48
C ALA A 128 9.63 0.07 6.37
N THR A 129 9.81 0.27 7.67
CA THR A 129 8.72 0.21 8.67
C THR A 129 8.85 1.34 9.68
N THR A 130 7.72 1.91 10.08
CA THR A 130 7.65 3.06 10.97
C THR A 130 6.60 2.83 12.04
N TRP A 131 6.94 3.20 13.26
CA TRP A 131 6.05 3.25 14.42
C TRP A 131 5.79 4.71 14.78
N ASP A 132 4.52 5.05 14.91
CA ASP A 132 4.05 6.29 15.53
C ASP A 132 3.25 5.90 16.77
N PHE A 133 3.69 6.31 17.95
CA PHE A 133 3.05 5.94 19.22
C PHE A 133 1.89 6.87 19.59
N GLY A 134 1.59 7.88 18.78
CA GLY A 134 0.48 8.81 19.00
C GLY A 134 0.72 9.84 20.11
N ASP A 135 1.90 9.84 20.73
CA ASP A 135 2.34 10.84 21.72
C ASP A 135 3.35 11.86 21.16
N GLY A 136 3.54 11.84 19.83
CA GLY A 136 4.56 12.60 19.11
C GLY A 136 5.86 11.85 18.88
N THR A 137 6.05 10.67 19.47
CA THR A 137 7.21 9.81 19.22
C THR A 137 7.00 8.98 17.96
N VAL A 138 7.87 9.18 16.96
CA VAL A 138 7.92 8.40 15.72
C VAL A 138 9.31 7.77 15.58
N VAL A 139 9.37 6.47 15.32
CA VAL A 139 10.63 5.72 15.16
C VAL A 139 10.59 4.79 13.96
N GLU A 140 11.72 4.65 13.29
CA GLU A 140 11.95 3.57 12.33
C GLU A 140 12.51 2.37 13.08
N ALA A 141 11.77 1.26 13.05
CA ALA A 141 12.19 0.01 13.66
C ALA A 141 11.58 -1.16 12.87
N PRO A 142 12.28 -2.32 12.77
CA PRO A 142 11.75 -3.50 12.10
C PRO A 142 10.39 -3.92 12.67
N ALA A 143 9.60 -4.64 11.87
CA ALA A 143 8.43 -5.35 12.37
C ALA A 143 8.85 -6.35 13.45
N GLY A 144 8.05 -6.47 14.52
CA GLY A 144 8.35 -7.36 15.64
C GLY A 144 7.87 -6.79 16.96
N THR A 145 8.58 -7.13 18.04
CA THR A 145 8.26 -6.69 19.40
C THR A 145 8.97 -5.38 19.73
N VAL A 146 8.21 -4.36 20.13
CA VAL A 146 8.71 -3.04 20.55
C VAL A 146 8.02 -2.61 21.83
N THR A 147 8.76 -1.97 22.74
CA THR A 147 8.21 -1.37 23.96
C THR A 147 8.21 0.16 23.86
N HIS A 148 7.16 0.79 24.39
CA HIS A 148 7.06 2.25 24.51
C HIS A 148 6.56 2.64 25.90
N THR A 149 6.99 3.80 26.40
CA THR A 149 6.62 4.31 27.72
C THR A 149 5.82 5.60 27.59
N TYR A 150 4.57 5.57 28.05
CA TYR A 150 3.71 6.75 28.15
C TYR A 150 3.87 7.40 29.53
N THR A 151 4.05 8.72 29.52
CA THR A 151 4.30 9.53 30.72
C THR A 151 3.11 10.37 31.18
N ALA A 152 2.04 10.43 30.37
CA ALA A 152 0.82 11.15 30.67
C ALA A 152 -0.41 10.25 30.43
N PRO A 153 -1.53 10.49 31.15
CA PRO A 153 -2.77 9.79 30.89
C PRO A 153 -3.42 10.32 29.60
N GLY A 154 -4.11 9.43 28.89
CA GLY A 154 -4.77 9.76 27.63
C GLY A 154 -5.03 8.54 26.76
N ASP A 155 -5.70 8.78 25.64
CA ASP A 155 -5.89 7.79 24.59
C ASP A 155 -4.89 8.06 23.46
N TYR A 156 -4.02 7.10 23.20
CA TYR A 156 -2.97 7.19 22.20
C TYR A 156 -3.32 6.31 21.00
N THR A 157 -3.39 6.90 19.81
CA THR A 157 -3.58 6.13 18.57
C THR A 157 -2.22 5.73 18.02
N VAL A 158 -1.83 4.49 18.29
CA VAL A 158 -0.58 3.91 17.79
C VAL A 158 -0.79 3.48 16.35
N ARG A 159 0.13 3.83 15.47
CA ARG A 159 0.15 3.43 14.07
C ARG A 159 1.46 2.74 13.73
N PHE A 160 1.36 1.53 13.17
CA PHE A 160 2.47 0.84 12.54
C PHE A 160 2.26 0.83 11.03
N SER A 161 3.27 1.26 10.27
CA SER A 161 3.22 1.32 8.81
C SER A 161 4.41 0.57 8.20
N ALA A 162 4.17 -0.07 7.05
CA ALA A 162 5.19 -0.73 6.24
C ALA A 162 5.14 -0.19 4.81
N THR A 163 6.30 0.13 4.24
CA THR A 163 6.46 0.62 2.88
C THR A 163 7.17 -0.44 2.05
N ASP A 164 6.66 -0.71 0.85
CA ASP A 164 7.29 -1.63 -0.10
C ASP A 164 8.30 -0.96 -1.04
N ASN A 165 8.98 -1.79 -1.83
CA ASN A 165 9.97 -1.37 -2.82
C ASN A 165 9.41 -0.51 -3.97
N ASP A 166 8.08 -0.35 -4.07
CA ASP A 166 7.40 0.53 -5.03
C ASP A 166 6.81 1.79 -4.39
N GLY A 167 7.02 1.96 -3.08
CA GLY A 167 6.54 3.08 -2.29
C GLY A 167 5.07 2.97 -1.88
N ALA A 168 4.41 1.82 -2.05
CA ALA A 168 3.07 1.61 -1.51
C ALA A 168 3.15 1.33 0.01
N VAL A 169 2.14 1.79 0.75
CA VAL A 169 2.17 1.81 2.23
C VAL A 169 0.96 1.11 2.81
N GLY A 170 1.20 0.01 3.52
CA GLY A 170 0.22 -0.62 4.39
C GLY A 170 0.33 -0.10 5.82
N ALA A 171 -0.80 0.08 6.52
CA ALA A 171 -0.80 0.54 7.90
C ALA A 171 -1.88 -0.13 8.76
N ALA A 172 -1.57 -0.32 10.05
CA ALA A 172 -2.50 -0.76 11.08
C ALA A 172 -2.46 0.21 12.25
N THR A 173 -3.62 0.42 12.89
CA THR A 173 -3.77 1.32 14.04
C THR A 173 -4.38 0.60 15.24
N LEU A 174 -3.94 0.98 16.44
CA LEU A 174 -4.45 0.47 17.72
C LEU A 174 -4.57 1.63 18.71
N VAL A 175 -5.69 1.72 19.42
CA VAL A 175 -5.87 2.72 20.49
C VAL A 175 -5.40 2.12 21.81
N ILE A 176 -4.53 2.84 22.51
CA ILE A 176 -4.03 2.50 23.84
C ILE A 176 -4.55 3.52 24.84
N ASN A 177 -5.35 3.05 25.80
CA ASN A 177 -5.78 3.84 26.93
C ASN A 177 -4.71 3.80 28.04
N VAL A 178 -4.22 4.97 28.44
CA VAL A 178 -3.30 5.15 29.55
C VAL A 178 -4.05 5.80 30.71
N PRO A 179 -4.36 5.06 31.78
CA PRO A 179 -5.11 5.60 32.90
C PRO A 179 -4.24 6.54 33.76
N ALA A 180 -4.89 7.50 34.40
CA ALA A 180 -4.27 8.33 35.43
C ALA A 180 -3.91 7.48 36.66
N ALA A 181 -2.88 7.91 37.39
CA ALA A 181 -2.54 7.30 38.67
C ALA A 181 -3.69 7.47 39.68
N PRO A 182 -3.98 6.47 40.53
CA PRO A 182 -4.97 6.61 41.58
C PRO A 182 -4.65 7.83 42.47
N GLY A 183 -5.62 8.73 42.63
CA GLY A 183 -5.46 9.96 43.43
C GLY A 183 -4.96 11.19 42.67
N ALA A 184 -4.67 11.09 41.37
CA ALA A 184 -4.52 12.26 40.51
C ALA A 184 -5.91 12.92 40.35
N GLY A 185 -6.12 14.08 40.98
CA GLY A 185 -7.37 14.83 40.86
C GLY A 185 -7.67 15.25 39.41
N PRO A 186 -8.93 15.64 39.10
CA PRO A 186 -9.29 16.10 37.76
C PRO A 186 -8.60 17.44 37.48
N GLY A 187 -7.50 17.44 36.73
CA GLY A 187 -6.83 18.71 36.43
C GLY A 187 -5.42 18.70 35.83
N ALA A 188 -4.81 17.55 35.54
CA ALA A 188 -3.57 17.57 34.76
C ALA A 188 -3.93 17.73 33.27
N PRO A 189 -3.65 18.88 32.61
CA PRO A 189 -3.82 18.97 31.16
C PRO A 189 -2.87 17.99 30.47
N ALA A 190 -3.31 17.43 29.34
CA ALA A 190 -2.42 16.69 28.44
C ALA A 190 -1.23 17.60 28.08
N PRO A 191 0.03 17.08 28.06
CA PRO A 191 1.15 17.88 27.59
C PRO A 191 0.90 18.31 26.14
N ALA A 192 1.11 19.59 25.86
CA ALA A 192 1.03 20.11 24.50
C ALA A 192 2.07 19.39 23.62
N ALA A 193 1.68 19.05 22.39
CA ALA A 193 2.59 18.48 21.40
C ALA A 193 3.84 19.39 21.24
N PRO A 194 5.05 18.83 21.08
CA PRO A 194 6.24 19.63 20.86
C PRO A 194 6.10 20.41 19.55
N ILE A 195 6.30 21.73 19.62
CA ILE A 195 6.55 22.56 18.44
C ILE A 195 7.99 22.31 17.99
N GLY A 196 8.16 21.68 16.84
CA GLY A 196 9.46 21.44 16.19
C GLY A 196 9.29 21.39 14.68
#